data_AF-A0A929NSC3-F1
#
_entry.id   AF-A0A929NSC3-F1
#
_cell.length_a   1.000
_cell.length_b   1.000
_cell.length_c   1.000
_cell.angle_alpha   90.00
_cell.angle_beta   90.00
_cell.angle_gamma   90.00
#
_symmetry.space_group_name_H-M   'P 1'
#
loop_
_entity.id
_entity.type
_entity.pdbx_description
1 polymer ?
#
loop_
_entity_poly.entity_id
_entity_poly.type
_entity_poly.pdbx_seq_one_letter_code
_entity_poly.pdbx_strand_id
1 'polypeptide(L)' 'FQGEGQEGDGDGGAEAGKYLSDQVYVGVEGSAAGETGVTVEIEITPRLKLESDVGQKDKSQIGLKWKRDY' A
#
# COMPACT_ATOMS: atom_id res chain seq x y z
N PHE A 1 5.43 -5.60 23.02
CA PHE A 1 4.54 -5.21 21.92
C PHE A 1 5.20 -5.68 20.63
N GLN A 2 4.78 -6.82 20.10
CA GLN A 2 5.29 -7.35 18.83
C GLN A 2 4.43 -6.72 17.74
N GLY A 3 5.00 -5.76 17.00
CA GLY A 3 4.40 -5.29 15.75
C GLY A 3 4.94 -6.20 14.65
N GLU A 4 4.10 -7.08 14.15
CA GLU A 4 4.34 -7.86 12.94
C GLU A 4 4.22 -6.91 11.75
N GLY A 5 5.29 -6.16 11.47
CA GLY A 5 5.46 -5.47 10.19
C GLY A 5 5.66 -6.53 9.13
N GLN A 6 4.64 -6.74 8.31
CA GLN A 6 4.75 -7.59 7.14
C GLN A 6 5.85 -7.02 6.23
N GLU A 7 6.65 -7.96 5.77
CA GLU A 7 7.78 -7.80 4.87
C GLU A 7 7.33 -7.30 3.50
N GLY A 8 7.32 -5.97 3.34
CA GLY A 8 7.33 -5.32 2.04
C GLY A 8 8.65 -5.60 1.32
N ASP A 9 8.54 -6.27 0.17
CA ASP A 9 9.63 -6.63 -0.74
C ASP A 9 10.46 -5.38 -1.14
N GLY A 10 11.69 -5.29 -0.60
CA GLY A 10 12.73 -4.36 -1.08
C GLY A 10 13.05 -3.17 -0.16
N ASP A 11 14.31 -3.10 0.28
CA ASP A 11 14.96 -1.91 0.86
C ASP A 11 14.49 -1.44 2.27
N GLY A 12 14.54 -2.32 3.27
CA GLY A 12 14.76 -1.93 4.68
C GLY A 12 13.76 -0.95 5.32
N GLY A 13 12.56 -0.78 4.74
CA GLY A 13 11.53 0.12 5.24
C GLY A 13 10.64 -0.47 6.32
N ALA A 14 9.88 0.38 7.00
CA ALA A 14 8.81 0.00 7.90
C ALA A 14 7.46 0.42 7.29
N GLU A 15 6.52 -0.50 7.27
CA GLU A 15 5.15 -0.27 6.83
C GLU A 15 4.17 -0.38 8.00
N ALA A 16 3.15 0.49 8.01
CA ALA A 16 2.08 0.46 8.98
C ALA A 16 0.76 0.83 8.30
N GLY A 17 -0.29 0.03 8.50
CA GLY A 17 -1.57 0.30 7.88
C GLY A 17 -2.77 -0.22 8.65
N LYS A 18 -3.94 0.26 8.25
CA LYS A 18 -5.22 -0.13 8.84
C LYS A 18 -6.31 -0.18 7.78
N TYR A 19 -7.19 -1.17 7.94
CA TYR A 19 -8.44 -1.24 7.20
C TYR A 19 -9.46 -0.22 7.74
N LEU A 20 -9.94 0.64 6.84
CA LEU A 20 -11.05 1.56 7.10
C LEU A 20 -12.39 0.86 6.84
N SER A 21 -12.41 -0.12 5.95
CA SER A 21 -13.57 -0.94 5.62
C SER A 21 -13.10 -2.27 5.03
N ASP A 22 -14.03 -3.21 4.86
CA ASP A 22 -13.76 -4.54 4.27
C ASP A 22 -13.12 -4.44 2.86
N GLN A 23 -13.37 -3.35 2.16
CA GLN A 23 -12.88 -3.08 0.80
C GLN A 23 -11.82 -1.97 0.73
N VAL A 24 -11.47 -1.33 1.85
CA VAL A 24 -10.60 -0.14 1.83
C VAL A 24 -9.51 -0.26 2.87
N TYR A 25 -8.27 -0.34 2.39
CA TYR A 25 -7.05 -0.35 3.17
C TYR A 25 -6.26 0.94 2.99
N VAL A 26 -5.68 1.45 4.07
CA VAL A 26 -4.78 2.60 4.04
C VAL A 26 -3.52 2.24 4.80
N GLY A 27 -2.39 2.34 4.11
CA GLY A 27 -1.05 2.11 4.63
C GLY A 27 -0.20 3.37 4.55
N VAL A 28 0.81 3.42 5.40
CA VAL A 28 1.94 4.32 5.28
C VAL A 28 3.20 3.47 5.23
N GLU A 29 4.11 3.83 4.34
CA GLU A 29 5.43 3.23 4.23
C GLU A 29 6.49 4.27 4.54
N GLY A 30 7.57 3.83 5.19
CA GLY A 30 8.77 4.63 5.40
C GLY A 30 9.99 3.82 4.99
N SER A 31 10.82 4.35 4.11
CA SER A 31 12.08 3.72 3.72
C SER A 31 13.22 4.07 4.69
N ALA A 32 14.26 3.23 4.72
CA ALA A 32 15.48 3.53 5.51
C ALA A 32 16.18 4.82 5.07
N ALA A 33 15.92 5.28 3.84
CA ALA A 33 16.43 6.55 3.30
C ALA A 33 15.65 7.80 3.81
N GLY A 34 14.60 7.61 4.62
CA GLY A 34 13.78 8.69 5.17
C GLY A 34 12.66 9.18 4.24
N GLU A 35 12.39 8.45 3.16
CA GLU A 35 11.25 8.72 2.30
C GLU A 35 10.00 8.10 2.93
N THR A 36 8.88 8.82 2.90
CA THR A 36 7.60 8.30 3.39
C THR A 36 6.58 8.33 2.27
N GLY A 37 5.75 7.30 2.22
CA GLY A 37 4.66 7.13 1.29
C GLY A 37 3.36 6.84 2.01
N VAL A 38 2.25 7.20 1.38
CA VAL A 38 0.91 6.80 1.79
C VAL A 38 0.31 5.97 0.67
N THR A 39 -0.18 4.79 1.00
CA THR A 39 -0.80 3.86 0.06
C THR A 39 -2.26 3.69 0.42
N VAL A 40 -3.13 3.75 -0.57
CA VAL A 40 -4.56 3.50 -0.43
C VAL A 40 -4.94 2.41 -1.42
N GLU A 41 -5.46 1.30 -0.90
CA GLU A 41 -5.98 0.20 -1.71
C GLU A 41 -7.50 0.13 -1.55
N ILE A 42 -8.19 0.12 -2.70
CA ILE A 42 -9.64 0.04 -2.79
C ILE A 42 -10.01 -1.18 -3.65
N GLU A 43 -10.70 -2.14 -3.05
CA GLU A 43 -11.25 -3.29 -3.73
C GLU A 43 -12.57 -2.90 -4.39
N ILE A 44 -12.58 -2.74 -5.71
CA ILE A 44 -13.79 -2.38 -6.47
C ILE A 44 -14.65 -3.61 -6.72
N THR A 45 -14.01 -4.73 -7.05
CA THR A 45 -14.64 -6.05 -7.18
C THR A 45 -13.66 -7.12 -6.73
N PRO A 46 -14.09 -8.37 -6.43
CA PRO A 46 -13.17 -9.46 -6.06
C PRO A 46 -12.05 -9.74 -7.07
N ARG A 47 -12.16 -9.21 -8.29
CA ARG A 47 -11.18 -9.35 -9.37
C ARG A 47 -10.45 -8.05 -9.70
N LEU A 48 -10.90 -6.90 -9.19
CA LEU A 48 -10.37 -5.58 -9.53
C LEU A 48 -10.04 -4.80 -8.27
N LYS A 49 -8.76 -4.47 -8.11
CA LYS A 49 -8.24 -3.63 -7.05
C LYS A 49 -7.66 -2.36 -7.66
N LEU A 50 -7.96 -1.23 -7.02
CA LEU A 50 -7.38 0.07 -7.32
C LEU A 50 -6.39 0.39 -6.21
N GLU A 51 -5.17 0.75 -6.58
CA GLU A 51 -4.09 1.12 -5.67
C GLU A 51 -3.68 2.56 -6.00
N SER A 52 -3.43 3.37 -4.97
CA SER A 52 -2.98 4.74 -5.11
C SER A 52 -1.90 5.02 -4.09
N ASP A 53 -0.73 5.39 -4.59
CA ASP A 53 0.46 5.66 -3.79
C ASP A 53 0.83 7.14 -3.91
N VAL A 54 1.08 7.78 -2.78
CA VAL A 54 1.45 9.18 -2.68
C VAL A 54 2.72 9.28 -1.86
N GLY A 55 3.86 9.49 -2.53
CA GLY A 55 5.19 9.61 -1.92
C GLY A 55 5.72 11.05 -1.82
N GLN A 56 6.73 11.25 -0.96
CA GLN A 56 7.36 12.55 -0.64
C GLN A 56 8.08 13.29 -1.79
N LYS A 57 8.02 12.83 -3.05
CA LYS A 57 8.66 13.50 -4.21
C LYS A 57 7.71 13.58 -5.39
N ASP A 58 6.65 14.39 -5.30
CA ASP A 58 5.77 14.81 -6.41
C ASP A 58 5.23 13.70 -7.34
N LYS A 59 5.40 12.44 -6.96
CA LYS A 59 5.06 11.24 -7.72
C LYS A 59 3.89 10.61 -6.99
N SER A 60 2.70 11.12 -7.29
CA SER A 60 1.48 10.38 -7.03
C SER A 60 1.35 9.34 -8.13
N GLN A 61 1.42 8.06 -7.77
CA GLN A 61 1.27 6.95 -8.70
C GLN A 61 -0.08 6.30 -8.44
N ILE A 62 -0.85 6.10 -9.50
CA ILE A 62 -2.14 5.41 -9.43
C ILE A 62 -2.03 4.14 -10.26
N GLY A 63 -2.28 2.99 -9.64
CA GLY A 63 -2.19 1.66 -10.22
C GLY A 63 -3.53 0.93 -10.20
N LEU A 64 -3.82 0.17 -11.26
CA LEU A 64 -4.98 -0.72 -11.31
C LEU A 64 -4.48 -2.17 -11.39
N LYS A 65 -4.83 -2.99 -10.40
CA LYS A 65 -4.51 -4.42 -10.35
C LYS A 65 -5.76 -5.24 -10.69
N TRP A 66 -5.79 -5.83 -11.89
CA TRP A 66 -6.85 -6.75 -12.30
C TRP A 66 -6.35 -8.19 -12.27
N LYS A 67 -7.06 -9.05 -11.54
CA LYS A 67 -6.74 -10.48 -11.41
C LYS A 67 -7.62 -11.26 -12.39
N ARG A 68 -7.01 -11.85 -13.42
CA ARG A 68 -7.68 -12.80 -14.31
C ARG A 68 -7.38 -14.21 -13.80
N ASP A 69 -8.37 -14.81 -13.14
CA ASP A 69 -8.36 -16.25 -12.83
C ASP A 69 -8.26 -17.00 -14.16
N TYR A 70 -7.28 -17.90 -14.30
CA TYR A 70 -7.01 -18.68 -15.52
C TYR A 70 -7.51 -20.11 -15.36
#